data_AF-A0A7V9QE76-F1
#
_entry.id   AF-A0A7V9QE76-F1
#
_cell.length_a   1.000
_cell.length_b   1.000
_cell.length_c   1.000
_cell.angle_alpha   90.00
_cell.angle_beta   90.00
_cell.angle_gamma   90.00
#
_symmetry.space_group_name_H-M   'P 1'
#
loop_
_entity.id
_entity.type
_entity.pdbx_description
1 polymer ?
#
loop_
_entity_poly.entity_id
_entity_poly.type
_entity_poly.pdbx_seq_one_letter_code
_entity_poly.pdbx_strand_id
1 'polypeptide(L)'
;MAMHLFSTPVECTNCGTVVDDPTVDKCPKCEQLLTERRTPGRLAGVERRYRNIRFLLSFIRFLAVITAGVGILVFMFSDDSVPWTARLASVLGALVIASALLVIASLFDLALDMEENTRASFKVQQLMLEELQRGGKMGRAARAAREQSEATEGGGA
;
A
#
# COMPACT_ATOMS: atom_id res chain seq x y z
N MET A 1 -11.82 18.74 -16.35
CA MET A 1 -10.96 17.55 -16.21
C MET A 1 -11.37 16.85 -14.91
N ALA A 2 -12.10 15.75 -15.00
CA ALA A 2 -12.64 15.04 -13.84
C ALA A 2 -11.55 14.14 -13.24
N MET A 3 -11.07 14.47 -12.04
CA MET A 3 -10.28 13.52 -11.26
C MET A 3 -11.22 12.40 -10.83
N HIS A 4 -10.94 11.18 -11.25
CA HIS A 4 -11.53 9.97 -10.68
C HIS A 4 -11.08 9.85 -9.23
N LEU A 5 -11.70 10.62 -8.34
CA LEU A 5 -11.61 10.45 -6.90
C LEU A 5 -12.40 9.19 -6.58
N PHE A 6 -11.68 8.10 -6.30
CA PHE A 6 -12.26 6.93 -5.64
C PHE A 6 -13.07 7.44 -4.44
N SER A 7 -14.39 7.28 -4.50
CA SER A 7 -15.33 7.62 -3.43
C SER A 7 -15.03 6.70 -2.25
N THR A 8 -14.13 7.15 -1.39
CA THR A 8 -13.80 6.44 -0.16
C THR A 8 -14.83 6.85 0.88
N PRO A 9 -15.69 5.92 1.35
CA PRO A 9 -16.73 6.22 2.32
C PRO A 9 -16.13 6.79 3.61
N VAL A 10 -16.77 7.83 4.14
CA VAL A 10 -16.35 8.49 5.37
C VAL A 10 -17.37 8.22 6.47
N GLU A 11 -16.94 7.58 7.56
CA GLU A 11 -17.78 7.33 8.71
C GLU A 11 -17.70 8.52 9.69
N CYS A 12 -18.86 9.06 10.07
CA CYS A 12 -18.92 10.10 11.08
C CYS A 12 -18.59 9.54 12.47
N THR A 13 -17.57 10.08 13.13
CA THR A 13 -17.10 9.63 14.45
C THR A 13 -18.12 9.84 15.58
N ASN A 14 -19.07 10.76 15.42
CA ASN A 14 -20.06 11.08 16.45
C ASN A 14 -21.34 10.22 16.36
N CYS A 15 -21.74 9.83 15.15
CA CYS A 15 -23.02 9.14 14.94
C CYS A 15 -22.91 7.82 14.15
N GLY A 16 -21.71 7.42 13.74
CA GLY A 16 -21.44 6.20 12.98
C GLY A 16 -22.04 6.19 11.57
N THR A 17 -22.55 7.33 11.09
CA THR A 17 -23.19 7.40 9.76
C THR A 17 -22.10 7.41 8.69
N VAL A 18 -22.18 6.46 7.75
CA VAL A 18 -21.28 6.37 6.60
C VAL A 18 -21.80 7.26 5.49
N VAL A 19 -20.95 8.13 4.96
CA VAL A 19 -21.24 9.05 3.86
C VAL A 19 -20.36 8.67 2.67
N ASP A 20 -21.00 8.23 1.59
CA ASP A 20 -20.31 7.80 0.37
C ASP A 20 -19.91 8.97 -0.54
N ASP A 21 -20.56 10.12 -0.39
CA ASP A 21 -20.34 11.30 -1.24
C ASP A 21 -19.09 12.09 -0.80
N PRO A 22 -18.04 12.19 -1.64
CA PRO A 22 -16.80 12.87 -1.29
C PRO A 22 -16.92 14.39 -1.25
N THR A 23 -18.04 14.98 -1.68
CA THR A 23 -18.27 16.43 -1.74
C THR A 23 -18.85 17.02 -0.46
N VAL A 24 -19.26 16.17 0.48
CA VAL A 24 -20.00 16.57 1.67
C VAL A 24 -19.04 16.68 2.87
N ASP A 25 -18.87 17.89 3.40
CA ASP A 25 -17.97 18.17 4.54
C ASP A 25 -18.61 17.90 5.92
N LYS A 26 -19.94 17.81 5.98
CA LYS A 26 -20.71 17.66 7.22
C LYS A 26 -21.55 16.40 7.19
N CYS A 27 -21.61 15.69 8.32
CA CYS A 27 -22.51 14.56 8.42
C CYS A 27 -23.98 15.02 8.25
N PRO A 28 -24.77 14.41 7.34
CA PRO A 28 -26.17 14.78 7.14
C PRO A 28 -27.05 14.51 8.37
N LYS A 29 -26.57 13.72 9.33
CA LYS A 29 -27.33 13.28 10.50
C LYS A 29 -27.05 14.08 11.76
N CYS A 30 -25.84 14.62 11.92
CA CYS A 30 -25.43 15.31 13.14
C CYS A 30 -24.69 16.64 12.89
N GLU A 31 -24.60 17.06 11.62
CA GLU A 31 -23.95 18.29 11.13
C GLU A 31 -22.49 18.51 11.54
N GLN A 32 -21.88 17.56 12.25
CA GLN A 32 -20.48 17.63 12.62
C GLN A 32 -19.58 17.45 11.40
N LEU A 33 -18.43 18.13 11.45
CA LEU A 33 -17.37 18.00 10.47
C LEU A 33 -16.88 16.56 10.41
N LEU A 34 -16.90 15.99 9.21
CA LEU A 34 -16.30 14.70 8.90
C LEU A 34 -14.78 14.88 8.93
N THR A 35 -14.18 14.68 10.10
CA THR A 35 -12.77 15.02 10.40
C THR A 35 -11.79 13.92 10.04
N GLU A 36 -12.26 12.70 9.76
CA GLU A 36 -11.39 11.55 9.56
C GLU A 36 -11.83 10.77 8.32
N ARG A 37 -11.23 11.07 7.16
CA ARG A 37 -11.20 10.11 6.04
C ARG A 37 -10.37 8.93 6.51
N ARG A 38 -10.99 8.01 7.27
CA ARG A 38 -10.34 6.82 7.82
C ARG A 38 -9.49 6.20 6.72
N THR A 39 -8.17 6.22 6.91
CA THR A 39 -7.30 5.25 6.27
C THR A 39 -7.90 3.89 6.55
N PRO A 40 -8.27 3.11 5.53
CA PRO A 40 -9.14 1.94 5.71
C PRO A 40 -8.52 1.00 6.75
N GLY A 41 -9.34 0.54 7.72
CA GLY A 41 -8.94 -0.41 8.78
C GLY A 41 -8.36 -1.74 8.29
N ARG A 42 -8.29 -1.93 6.97
CA ARG A 42 -7.46 -2.94 6.30
C ARG A 42 -5.99 -2.88 6.69
N LEU A 43 -5.43 -1.74 7.09
CA LEU A 43 -3.97 -1.58 7.28
C LEU A 43 -3.38 -2.49 8.38
N ALA A 44 -4.12 -2.74 9.49
CA ALA A 44 -3.61 -3.53 10.61
C ALA A 44 -3.59 -5.05 10.34
N GLY A 45 -4.59 -5.58 9.61
CA GLY A 45 -4.61 -6.99 9.20
C GLY A 45 -3.66 -7.28 8.03
N VAL A 46 -3.43 -6.28 7.18
CA VAL A 46 -2.53 -6.31 6.03
C VAL A 46 -1.07 -6.43 6.50
N GLU A 47 -0.63 -5.69 7.52
CA GLU A 47 0.77 -5.80 8.01
C GLU A 47 1.18 -7.19 8.52
N ARG A 48 0.25 -7.96 9.11
CA ARG A 48 0.50 -9.38 9.45
C ARG A 48 0.57 -10.28 8.22
N ARG A 49 -0.29 -10.05 7.22
CA ARG A 49 -0.27 -10.81 5.96
C ARG A 49 1.04 -10.61 5.19
N TYR A 50 1.55 -9.39 5.12
CA TYR A 50 2.76 -9.07 4.36
C TYR A 50 4.01 -9.65 5.02
N ARG A 51 4.05 -9.70 6.36
CA ARG A 51 5.13 -10.38 7.09
C ARG A 51 5.20 -11.87 6.75
N ASN A 52 4.05 -12.54 6.70
CA ASN A 52 3.98 -13.95 6.32
C ASN A 52 4.37 -14.18 4.85
N ILE A 53 3.98 -13.26 3.95
CA ILE A 53 4.37 -13.34 2.53
C ILE A 53 5.87 -13.15 2.35
N ARG A 54 6.49 -12.17 3.02
CA ARG A 54 7.96 -11.99 3.00
C ARG A 54 8.71 -13.20 3.54
N PHE A 55 8.19 -13.84 4.58
CA PHE A 55 8.76 -15.09 5.11
C PHE A 55 8.63 -16.22 4.08
N LEU A 56 7.46 -16.37 3.46
CA LEU A 56 7.23 -17.35 2.40
C LEU A 56 8.16 -17.14 1.20
N LEU A 57 8.40 -15.88 0.80
CA LEU A 57 9.32 -15.54 -0.29
C LEU A 57 10.77 -15.90 0.03
N SER A 58 11.18 -15.62 1.26
CA SER A 58 12.50 -16.03 1.75
C SER A 58 12.64 -17.56 1.75
N PHE A 59 11.58 -18.27 2.11
CA PHE A 59 11.53 -19.73 2.05
C PHE A 59 11.60 -20.27 0.62
N ILE A 60 10.88 -19.66 -0.34
CA ILE A 60 10.96 -20.04 -1.77
C ILE A 60 12.38 -19.84 -2.31
N ARG A 61 13.04 -18.72 -1.98
CA ARG A 61 14.44 -18.48 -2.35
C ARG A 61 15.37 -19.54 -1.76
N PHE A 62 15.18 -19.87 -0.49
CA PHE A 62 15.94 -20.92 0.16
C PHE A 62 15.76 -22.29 -0.52
N LEU A 63 14.52 -22.65 -0.87
CA LEU A 63 14.23 -23.87 -1.63
C LEU A 63 14.91 -23.87 -3.01
N ALA A 64 14.95 -22.73 -3.70
CA ALA A 64 15.65 -22.63 -4.98
C ALA A 64 17.15 -22.93 -4.83
N VAL A 65 17.80 -22.35 -3.81
CA VAL A 65 19.22 -22.60 -3.51
C VAL A 65 19.47 -24.05 -3.12
N ILE A 66 18.62 -24.63 -2.26
CA ILE A 66 18.71 -26.05 -1.91
C ILE A 66 18.55 -26.93 -3.14
N THR A 67 17.58 -26.64 -4.01
CA THR A 67 17.32 -27.46 -5.21
C THR A 67 18.52 -27.46 -6.14
N ALA A 68 19.14 -26.29 -6.37
CA ALA A 68 20.38 -26.20 -7.12
C ALA A 68 21.52 -26.97 -6.44
N GLY A 69 21.67 -26.83 -5.12
CA GLY A 69 22.67 -27.54 -4.33
C GLY A 69 22.50 -29.06 -4.38
N VAL A 70 21.28 -29.56 -4.25
CA VAL A 70 20.94 -30.99 -4.38
C VAL A 70 21.28 -31.50 -5.77
N GLY A 71 20.98 -30.74 -6.84
CA GLY A 71 21.38 -31.11 -8.20
C GLY A 71 22.90 -31.28 -8.35
N ILE A 72 23.68 -30.36 -7.77
CA ILE A 72 25.15 -30.45 -7.77
C ILE A 72 25.63 -31.64 -6.94
N LEU A 73 25.04 -31.89 -5.77
CA LEU A 73 25.39 -33.03 -4.92
C LEU A 73 25.10 -34.35 -5.62
N VAL A 74 23.93 -34.49 -6.27
CA VAL A 74 23.59 -35.67 -7.07
C VAL A 74 24.61 -35.87 -8.18
N PHE A 75 25.09 -34.81 -8.82
CA PHE A 75 26.13 -34.93 -9.83
C PHE A 75 27.48 -35.39 -9.27
N MET A 76 27.93 -34.81 -8.16
CA MET A 76 29.23 -35.13 -7.55
C MET A 76 29.26 -36.51 -6.89
N PHE A 77 28.13 -36.95 -6.32
CA PHE A 77 28.02 -38.22 -5.58
C PHE A 77 27.25 -39.30 -6.34
N SER A 78 27.00 -39.12 -7.64
CA SER A 78 26.35 -40.14 -8.45
C SER A 78 27.26 -41.34 -8.64
N ASP A 79 26.69 -42.54 -8.47
CA ASP A 79 27.34 -43.81 -8.78
C ASP A 79 27.72 -43.92 -10.25
N ASP A 80 28.87 -44.57 -10.52
CA ASP A 80 29.44 -44.83 -11.86
C ASP A 80 28.56 -45.68 -12.78
N SER A 81 27.54 -46.32 -12.21
CA SER A 81 26.49 -47.02 -12.96
C SER A 81 25.54 -46.07 -13.70
N VAL A 82 25.45 -44.81 -13.29
CA VAL A 82 24.55 -43.82 -13.90
C VAL A 82 25.23 -43.17 -15.11
N PRO A 83 24.64 -43.25 -16.32
CA PRO A 83 25.21 -42.64 -17.51
C PRO A 83 25.36 -41.12 -17.35
N TRP A 84 26.46 -40.58 -17.85
CA TRP A 84 26.81 -39.16 -17.67
C TRP A 84 25.71 -38.20 -18.15
N THR A 85 24.98 -38.59 -19.22
CA THR A 85 23.87 -37.81 -19.78
C THR A 85 22.71 -37.67 -18.79
N ALA A 86 22.40 -38.72 -18.03
CA ALA A 86 21.37 -38.68 -17.00
C ALA A 86 21.79 -37.80 -15.82
N ARG A 87 23.07 -37.86 -15.43
CA ARG A 87 23.62 -36.95 -14.41
C ARG A 87 23.52 -35.49 -14.85
N LEU A 88 23.91 -35.19 -16.08
CA LEU A 88 23.84 -33.83 -16.64
C LEU A 88 22.39 -33.32 -16.73
N ALA A 89 21.47 -34.19 -17.17
CA ALA A 89 20.05 -33.87 -17.24
C ALA A 89 19.47 -33.53 -15.86
N SER A 90 19.92 -34.22 -14.80
CA SER A 90 19.48 -33.95 -13.43
C SER A 90 19.94 -32.56 -12.93
N VAL A 91 21.18 -32.16 -13.25
CA VAL A 91 21.71 -30.83 -12.93
C VAL A 91 20.98 -29.75 -13.69
N LEU A 92 20.79 -29.94 -14.99
CA LEU A 92 20.06 -28.99 -15.83
C LEU A 92 18.61 -28.85 -15.37
N GLY A 93 17.95 -29.96 -15.03
CA GLY A 93 16.61 -29.95 -14.46
C GLY A 93 16.54 -29.18 -13.14
N ALA A 94 17.48 -29.42 -12.23
CA ALA A 94 17.57 -28.71 -10.95
C ALA A 94 17.80 -27.20 -11.15
N LEU A 95 18.67 -26.80 -12.11
CA LEU A 95 18.90 -25.40 -12.47
C LEU A 95 17.67 -24.73 -13.06
N VAL A 96 16.92 -25.43 -13.92
CA VAL A 96 15.67 -24.92 -14.50
C VAL A 96 14.62 -24.74 -13.40
N ILE A 97 14.47 -25.70 -12.48
CA ILE A 97 13.53 -25.58 -11.36
C ILE A 97 13.95 -24.44 -10.42
N ALA A 98 15.23 -24.34 -10.07
CA ALA A 98 15.75 -23.28 -9.22
C ALA A 98 15.54 -21.89 -9.86
N SER A 99 15.82 -21.75 -11.16
CA SER A 99 15.59 -20.48 -11.87
C SER A 99 14.11 -20.12 -11.93
N ALA A 100 13.21 -21.07 -12.19
CA ALA A 100 11.76 -20.84 -12.14
C ALA A 100 11.31 -20.36 -10.74
N LEU A 101 11.78 -20.98 -9.66
CA LEU A 101 11.46 -20.57 -8.30
C LEU A 101 11.96 -19.15 -7.98
N LEU A 102 13.15 -18.79 -8.45
CA LEU A 102 13.70 -17.44 -8.27
C LEU A 102 12.91 -16.40 -9.06
N VAL A 103 12.51 -16.70 -10.29
CA VAL A 103 11.66 -15.82 -11.11
C VAL A 103 10.32 -15.60 -10.41
N ILE A 104 9.66 -16.66 -9.95
CA ILE A 104 8.40 -16.56 -9.21
C ILE A 104 8.59 -15.67 -7.96
N ALA A 105 9.63 -15.90 -7.16
CA ALA A 105 9.91 -15.05 -6.00
C ALA A 105 10.12 -13.58 -6.38
N SER A 106 10.80 -13.29 -7.49
CA SER A 106 11.01 -11.91 -7.97
C SER A 106 9.72 -11.22 -8.42
N LEU A 107 8.79 -11.95 -9.05
CA LEU A 107 7.50 -11.41 -9.46
C LEU A 107 6.64 -11.01 -8.26
N PHE A 108 6.69 -11.81 -7.19
CA PHE A 108 6.02 -11.48 -5.94
C PHE A 108 6.64 -10.26 -5.25
N ASP A 109 7.97 -10.12 -5.23
CA ASP A 109 8.61 -8.90 -4.73
C ASP A 109 8.16 -7.66 -5.51
N LEU A 110 8.10 -7.75 -6.85
CA LEU A 110 7.60 -6.66 -7.69
C LEU A 110 6.14 -6.30 -7.37
N ALA A 111 5.29 -7.30 -7.15
CA ALA A 111 3.89 -7.08 -6.77
C ALA A 111 3.78 -6.41 -5.40
N LEU A 112 4.60 -6.82 -4.43
CA LEU A 112 4.66 -6.19 -3.10
C LEU A 112 5.14 -4.74 -3.19
N ASP A 113 6.17 -4.46 -3.99
CA ASP A 113 6.69 -3.11 -4.20
C ASP A 113 5.64 -2.19 -4.85
N MET A 114 4.84 -2.72 -5.79
CA MET A 114 3.72 -1.97 -6.37
C MET A 114 2.63 -1.64 -5.34
N GLU A 115 2.31 -2.59 -4.46
CA GLU A 115 1.34 -2.36 -3.37
C GLU A 115 1.86 -1.37 -2.32
N GLU A 116 3.16 -1.41 -2.00
CA GLU A 116 3.78 -0.44 -1.09
C GLU A 116 3.84 0.97 -1.70
N ASN A 117 4.21 1.08 -2.98
CA ASN A 117 4.24 2.36 -3.69
C ASN A 117 2.86 2.99 -3.84
N THR A 118 1.82 2.19 -4.11
CA THR A 118 0.45 2.70 -4.16
C THR A 118 -0.02 3.18 -2.78
N ARG A 119 0.31 2.48 -1.70
CA ARG A 119 0.04 2.93 -0.32
C ARG A 119 0.76 4.24 0.00
N ALA A 120 2.03 4.39 -0.39
CA ALA A 120 2.78 5.62 -0.21
C ALA A 120 2.14 6.80 -0.96
N SER A 121 1.69 6.57 -2.20
CA SER A 121 1.01 7.58 -3.00
C SER A 121 -0.29 8.09 -2.35
N PHE A 122 -1.11 7.19 -1.80
CA PHE A 122 -2.31 7.59 -1.06
C PHE A 122 -1.99 8.45 0.17
N LYS A 123 -0.93 8.10 0.91
CA LYS A 123 -0.51 8.90 2.07
C LYS A 123 -0.07 10.30 1.68
N VAL A 124 0.66 10.45 0.57
CA VAL A 124 1.07 11.75 0.04
C VAL A 124 -0.14 12.57 -0.40
N GLN A 125 -1.11 11.97 -1.07
CA GLN A 125 -2.35 12.65 -1.47
C GLN A 125 -3.15 13.13 -0.25
N GLN A 126 -3.22 12.33 0.83
CA GLN A 126 -3.86 12.74 2.08
C GLN A 126 -3.14 13.92 2.74
N LEU A 127 -1.82 13.89 2.83
CA LEU A 127 -1.03 15.01 3.39
C LEU A 127 -1.24 16.29 2.59
N MET A 128 -1.27 16.21 1.26
CA MET A 128 -1.48 17.37 0.40
C MET A 128 -2.91 17.96 0.56
N LEU A 129 -3.91 17.10 0.73
CA LEU A 129 -5.29 17.52 1.04
C LEU A 129 -5.38 18.20 2.41
N GLU A 130 -4.68 17.69 3.43
CA GLU A 130 -4.61 18.29 4.76
C GLU A 130 -3.95 19.68 4.73
N GLU A 131 -2.87 19.85 3.97
CA GLU A 131 -2.20 21.15 3.80
C GLU A 131 -3.09 22.15 3.08
N LEU A 132 -3.78 21.75 2.02
CA LEU A 132 -4.74 22.60 1.30
C LEU A 132 -5.92 23.01 2.19
N GLN A 133 -6.44 22.10 3.02
CA GLN A 133 -7.48 22.42 3.99
C GLN A 133 -6.98 23.38 5.07
N ARG A 134 -5.73 23.23 5.56
CA ARG A 134 -5.13 24.18 6.51
C ARG A 134 -4.96 25.56 5.89
N GLY A 135 -4.43 25.65 4.67
CA GLY A 135 -4.30 26.91 3.93
C GLY A 135 -5.65 27.58 3.68
N GLY A 136 -6.67 26.80 3.28
CA GLY A 136 -8.03 27.30 3.08
C GLY A 136 -8.74 27.75 4.36
N LYS A 137 -8.43 27.13 5.52
CA LYS A 137 -8.92 27.59 6.83
C LYS A 137 -8.24 28.90 7.26
N MET A 138 -6.93 29.03 7.05
CA MET A 138 -6.22 30.29 7.32
C MET A 138 -6.71 31.43 6.42
N GLY A 139 -6.95 31.17 5.13
CA GLY A 139 -7.50 32.17 4.20
C GLY A 139 -8.91 32.63 4.57
N ARG A 140 -9.76 31.72 5.04
CA ARG A 140 -11.11 32.06 5.55
C ARG A 140 -11.06 32.82 6.87
N ALA A 141 -10.20 32.41 7.80
CA ALA A 141 -9.99 33.12 9.07
C ALA A 141 -9.47 34.56 8.83
N ALA A 142 -8.55 34.74 7.87
CA ALA A 142 -8.04 36.06 7.51
C ALA A 142 -9.10 36.97 6.87
N ARG A 143 -10.03 36.43 6.07
CA ARG A 143 -11.18 37.19 5.54
C ARG A 143 -12.17 37.58 6.63
N ALA A 144 -12.54 36.64 7.50
CA ALA A 144 -13.45 36.91 8.61
C ALA A 144 -12.88 37.97 9.59
N ALA A 145 -11.56 37.97 9.81
CA ALA A 145 -10.90 38.99 10.61
C ALA A 145 -10.97 40.40 9.97
N ARG A 146 -10.89 40.49 8.63
CA ARG A 146 -11.04 41.78 7.91
C ARG A 146 -12.46 42.31 7.97
N GLU A 147 -13.46 41.45 7.77
CA GLU A 147 -14.87 41.83 7.86
C GLU A 147 -15.25 42.31 9.27
N GLN A 148 -14.66 41.70 10.32
CA GLN A 148 -14.87 42.17 11.69
C GLN A 148 -14.23 43.53 11.95
N SER A 149 -13.02 43.80 11.44
CA SER A 149 -12.40 45.12 11.58
C SER A 149 -13.19 46.22 10.88
N GLU A 150 -13.71 45.96 9.68
CA GLU A 150 -14.53 46.91 8.92
C GLU A 150 -15.89 47.18 9.60
N ALA A 151 -16.49 46.16 10.23
CA ALA A 151 -17.74 46.32 10.99
C ALA A 151 -17.56 47.17 12.26
N THR A 152 -16.40 47.11 12.91
CA THR A 152 -16.09 47.96 14.07
C THR A 152 -15.77 49.41 13.72
N GLU A 153 -15.23 49.69 12.52
CA GLU A 153 -14.95 51.07 12.07
C GLU A 153 -16.20 51.78 11.51
N GLY A 154 -17.16 51.03 10.94
CA GLY A 154 -18.39 51.61 10.38
C GLY A 154 -19.50 51.95 11.38
N GLY A 155 -19.41 51.51 12.64
CA GLY A 155 -20.45 51.68 13.66
C GLY A 155 -20.36 52.97 14.50
N GLY A 156 -19.42 53.86 14.19
CA GLY A 156 -19.20 55.12 14.91
C GLY A 156 -19.42 56.34 14.02
N ALA A 157 -20.67 56.58 13.62
CA ALA A 157 -21.13 57.87 13.09
C ALA A 157 -22.59 58.11 13.47
#